data_AF-A0A974I0P3-F1
#
_entry.id   AF-A0A974I0P3-F1
#
_cell.length_a   1.000
_cell.length_b   1.000
_cell.length_c   1.000
_cell.angle_alpha   90.00
_cell.angle_beta   90.00
_cell.angle_gamma   90.00
#
_symmetry.space_group_name_H-M   'P 1'
#
loop_
_entity.id
_entity.type
_entity.pdbx_description
1 polymer ?
#
loop_
_entity_poly.entity_id
_entity_poly.type
_entity_poly.pdbx_seq_one_letter_code
_entity_poly.pdbx_strand_id
1 'polypeptide(L)'
;DVLNAKLWSEVMLFLKEGPKFVNKVEETFLCICCQEVVYEPVTTECHHNICKGCLDRSFKALVHSCPACRHDLGKNYPLNVNKPLQAILSQLFPGYESGR
;
A
#
# COMPACT_ATOMS: atom_id res chain seq x y z
N ASP A 1 4.16 11.48 2.30
CA ASP A 1 2.98 10.72 1.86
C ASP A 1 1.77 11.23 2.63
N VAL A 2 0.96 12.09 2.01
CA VAL A 2 -0.18 12.74 2.68
C VAL A 2 -1.44 11.87 2.69
N LEU A 3 -1.57 10.94 1.72
CA LEU A 3 -2.75 10.08 1.58
C LEU A 3 -2.85 9.08 2.74
N ASN A 4 -1.72 8.68 3.32
CA ASN A 4 -1.66 7.80 4.47
C ASN A 4 -1.33 8.52 5.79
N ALA A 5 -1.63 9.82 5.91
CA ALA A 5 -1.28 10.60 7.10
C ALA A 5 -1.75 9.94 8.42
N LYS A 6 -2.94 9.34 8.43
CA LYS A 6 -3.47 8.59 9.58
C LYS A 6 -2.64 7.35 9.91
N LEU A 7 -2.38 6.48 8.92
CA LEU A 7 -1.55 5.29 9.12
C LEU A 7 -0.14 5.67 9.59
N TRP A 8 0.46 6.70 9.00
CA TRP A 8 1.75 7.20 9.45
C TRP A 8 1.72 7.71 10.89
N SER A 9 0.66 8.41 11.31
CA SER A 9 0.55 8.85 12.70
C SER A 9 0.55 7.69 13.70
N GLU A 10 -0.07 6.56 13.33
CA GLU A 10 -0.11 5.34 14.15
C GLU A 10 1.24 4.63 14.16
N VAL A 11 1.90 4.51 13.00
CA VAL A 11 3.24 3.89 12.86
C VAL A 11 4.32 4.70 13.59
N MET A 12 4.24 6.03 13.57
CA MET A 12 5.22 6.91 14.21
C MET A 12 5.22 6.82 15.74
N LEU A 13 4.18 6.26 16.36
CA LEU A 13 4.19 5.94 17.80
C LEU A 13 5.33 4.98 18.18
N PHE A 14 5.76 4.15 17.23
CA PHE A 14 6.81 3.15 17.42
C PHE A 14 8.20 3.68 17.06
N LEU A 15 8.35 4.95 16.66
CA LEU A 15 9.61 5.50 16.14
C LEU A 15 10.80 5.33 17.11
N LYS A 16 10.56 5.43 18.42
CA LYS A 16 11.60 5.27 19.45
C LYS A 16 11.98 3.80 19.72
N GLU A 17 11.26 2.84 19.12
CA GLU A 17 11.47 1.41 19.35
C GLU A 17 12.49 0.77 18.37
N GLY A 18 13.18 1.57 17.57
CA GLY A 18 14.28 1.12 16.72
C GLY A 18 13.81 0.10 15.67
N PRO A 19 14.37 -1.14 15.62
CA PRO A 19 13.97 -2.15 14.63
C PRO A 19 12.46 -2.46 14.62
N LYS A 20 11.76 -2.32 15.75
CA LYS A 20 10.31 -2.54 15.81
C LYS A 20 9.51 -1.52 15.00
N PHE A 21 10.03 -0.31 14.81
CA PHE A 21 9.43 0.68 13.92
C PHE A 21 9.39 0.14 12.49
N VAL A 22 10.51 -0.42 12.01
CA VAL A 22 10.61 -0.95 10.65
C VAL A 22 9.65 -2.11 10.44
N ASN A 23 9.56 -3.04 11.41
CA ASN A 23 8.56 -4.12 11.37
C ASN A 23 7.13 -3.57 11.32
N LYS A 24 6.85 -2.52 12.09
CA LYS A 24 5.51 -1.91 12.10
C LYS A 24 5.17 -1.25 10.77
N VAL A 25 6.14 -0.61 10.11
CA VAL A 25 5.97 -0.09 8.74
C VAL A 25 5.67 -1.24 7.78
N GLU A 26 6.44 -2.33 7.85
CA GLU A 26 6.28 -3.50 7.00
C GLU A 26 4.85 -4.06 7.09
N GLU A 27 4.41 -4.39 8.30
CA GLU A 27 3.05 -4.88 8.60
C GLU A 27 1.95 -3.95 8.09
N THR A 28 2.12 -2.63 8.29
CA THR A 28 1.11 -1.62 7.96
C THR A 28 0.92 -1.47 6.45
N PHE A 29 1.99 -1.69 5.67
CA PHE A 29 1.98 -1.49 4.23
C PHE A 29 2.10 -2.81 3.44
N LEU A 30 1.65 -3.93 4.01
CA LEU A 30 1.43 -5.16 3.26
C LEU A 30 0.24 -5.03 2.31
N CYS A 31 0.41 -5.52 1.09
CA CYS A 31 -0.71 -5.67 0.17
C CYS A 31 -1.50 -6.93 0.49
N ILE A 32 -2.80 -6.78 0.81
CA ILE A 32 -3.70 -7.90 1.13
C ILE A 32 -3.81 -8.96 0.00
N CYS A 33 -3.50 -8.60 -1.24
CA CYS A 33 -3.60 -9.51 -2.38
C CYS A 33 -2.39 -10.45 -2.50
N CYS A 34 -1.17 -9.92 -2.36
CA CYS A 34 0.06 -10.70 -2.54
C CYS A 34 0.79 -11.02 -1.24
N GLN A 35 0.35 -10.46 -0.10
CA GLN A 35 0.94 -10.67 1.22
C GLN A 35 2.41 -10.21 1.33
N GLU A 36 2.81 -9.26 0.50
CA GLU A 36 4.14 -8.65 0.50
C GLU A 36 4.01 -7.13 0.68
N VAL A 37 5.11 -6.46 1.07
CA VAL A 37 5.16 -4.98 1.13
C VAL A 37 4.72 -4.41 -0.19
N VAL A 38 3.79 -3.46 -0.17
CA VAL A 38 3.14 -2.94 -1.37
C VAL A 38 4.16 -2.32 -2.35
N TYR A 39 4.05 -2.68 -3.63
CA TYR A 39 4.87 -2.15 -4.72
C TYR A 39 3.98 -1.43 -5.73
N GLU A 40 4.43 -0.27 -6.20
CA GLU A 40 3.61 0.70 -6.92
C GLU A 40 2.24 0.90 -6.23
N PRO A 41 2.22 1.31 -4.95
CA PRO A 41 1.00 1.38 -4.17
C PRO A 41 -0.03 2.32 -4.81
N VAL A 42 -1.24 1.83 -5.00
CA VAL A 42 -2.43 2.65 -5.19
C VAL A 42 -3.08 2.82 -3.81
N THR A 43 -3.10 4.05 -3.32
CA THR A 43 -3.86 4.41 -2.11
C THR A 43 -5.29 4.72 -2.51
N THR A 44 -6.22 3.86 -2.15
CA THR A 44 -7.64 3.99 -2.53
C THR A 44 -8.34 5.11 -1.76
N GLU A 45 -9.49 5.57 -2.25
CA GLU A 45 -10.33 6.56 -1.55
C GLU A 45 -10.89 6.04 -0.22
N CYS A 46 -10.94 4.71 -0.06
CA CYS A 46 -11.26 4.05 1.20
C CYS A 46 -10.01 3.80 2.07
N HIS A 47 -8.91 4.49 1.80
CA HIS A 47 -7.68 4.54 2.61
C HIS A 47 -6.91 3.21 2.77
N HIS A 48 -6.96 2.34 1.75
CA HIS A 48 -6.16 1.10 1.72
C HIS A 48 -5.08 1.16 0.65
N ASN A 49 -3.96 0.48 0.86
CA ASN A 49 -2.83 0.44 -0.07
C ASN A 49 -2.75 -0.93 -0.74
N ILE A 50 -2.91 -0.98 -2.06
CA ILE A 50 -2.86 -2.21 -2.86
C ILE A 50 -1.84 -2.02 -3.97
N CYS A 51 -1.06 -3.04 -4.31
CA CYS A 51 -0.13 -2.95 -5.44
C CYS A 51 -0.91 -2.64 -6.71
N LYS A 52 -0.43 -1.71 -7.54
CA LYS A 52 -1.07 -1.41 -8.83
C LYS A 52 -1.34 -2.67 -9.64
N GLY A 53 -0.34 -3.56 -9.77
CA GLY A 53 -0.48 -4.83 -10.47
C GLY A 53 -1.53 -5.78 -9.88
N CYS A 54 -1.73 -5.78 -8.55
CA CYS A 54 -2.77 -6.57 -7.89
C CYS A 54 -4.17 -6.01 -8.19
N LEU A 55 -4.33 -4.69 -8.11
CA LEU A 55 -5.61 -4.03 -8.38
C LEU A 55 -5.98 -4.11 -9.87
N ASP A 56 -5.00 -3.95 -10.77
CA ASP A 56 -5.13 -4.18 -12.21
C ASP A 56 -5.69 -5.58 -12.52
N ARG A 57 -5.14 -6.63 -11.86
CA ARG A 57 -5.65 -8.01 -12.03
C ARG A 57 -7.08 -8.18 -11.53
N SER A 58 -7.43 -7.57 -10.39
CA SER A 58 -8.81 -7.58 -9.87
C SER A 58 -9.80 -6.96 -10.87
N PHE A 59 -9.45 -5.81 -11.44
CA PHE A 59 -10.30 -5.09 -12.38
C PHE A 59 -10.43 -5.83 -13.71
N LYS A 60 -9.36 -6.47 -14.21
CA LYS A 60 -9.42 -7.36 -15.38
C LYS A 60 -10.35 -8.56 -15.17
N ALA A 61 -10.50 -9.03 -13.93
CA ALA A 61 -11.46 -10.07 -13.55
C ALA A 61 -12.88 -9.52 -13.28
N LEU A 62 -13.16 -8.26 -13.67
CA LEU A 62 -14.45 -7.58 -13.46
C LEU A 62 -14.82 -7.37 -11.98
N VAL A 63 -13.85 -7.43 -11.07
CA VAL A 63 -14.02 -7.14 -9.64
C VAL A 63 -13.51 -5.74 -9.35
N HIS A 64 -14.44 -4.79 -9.24
CA HIS A 64 -14.18 -3.36 -9.08
C HIS A 64 -14.26 -2.85 -7.63
N SER A 65 -14.18 -3.75 -6.65
CA SER A 65 -14.18 -3.39 -5.24
C SER A 65 -12.77 -3.42 -4.66
N CYS A 66 -12.54 -2.61 -3.62
CA CYS A 66 -11.31 -2.63 -2.84
C CYS A 66 -11.06 -4.03 -2.27
N PRO A 67 -9.91 -4.67 -2.53
CA PRO A 67 -9.61 -5.99 -2.00
C PRO A 67 -9.58 -6.08 -0.47
N ALA A 68 -9.28 -4.97 0.22
CA ALA A 68 -9.15 -4.95 1.68
C ALA A 68 -10.50 -4.81 2.40
N CYS A 69 -11.37 -3.89 1.96
CA CYS A 69 -12.62 -3.57 2.67
C CYS A 69 -13.90 -3.73 1.85
N ARG A 70 -13.79 -4.13 0.58
CA ARG A 70 -14.92 -4.32 -0.36
C ARG A 70 -15.71 -3.06 -0.73
N HIS A 71 -15.23 -1.88 -0.35
CA HIS A 71 -15.74 -0.61 -0.89
C HIS A 71 -15.75 -0.63 -2.42
N ASP A 72 -16.83 -0.19 -3.06
CA ASP A 72 -16.93 -0.14 -4.52
C ASP A 72 -16.09 1.03 -5.05
N LEU A 73 -15.07 0.72 -5.85
CA LEU A 73 -14.19 1.70 -6.48
C LEU A 73 -14.73 2.15 -7.85
N GLY A 74 -15.65 1.38 -8.44
CA GLY A 74 -16.18 1.62 -9.78
C GLY A 74 -15.23 1.22 -10.91
N LYS A 75 -15.81 1.09 -12.12
CA LYS A 75 -15.12 0.54 -13.30
C LYS A 75 -13.96 1.40 -13.81
N ASN A 76 -14.06 2.72 -13.65
CA ASN A 76 -13.12 3.70 -14.20
C ASN A 76 -12.20 4.29 -13.13
N TYR A 77 -12.00 3.58 -12.02
CA TYR A 77 -11.17 4.07 -10.93
C TYR A 77 -9.72 4.27 -11.39
N PRO A 78 -9.11 5.46 -11.18
CA PRO A 78 -7.75 5.74 -11.62
C PRO A 78 -6.72 5.05 -10.72
N LEU A 79 -5.84 4.25 -11.33
CA LEU A 79 -4.78 3.53 -10.62
C LEU A 79 -3.50 4.36 -10.49
N ASN A 80 -3.63 5.52 -9.84
CA ASN A 80 -2.53 6.44 -9.63
C ASN A 80 -1.59 5.91 -8.54
N VAL A 81 -0.31 5.73 -8.87
CA VAL A 81 0.70 5.30 -7.91
C VAL A 81 1.00 6.43 -6.91
N ASN A 82 0.91 6.11 -5.62
CA ASN A 82 1.38 6.93 -4.52
C ASN A 82 2.92 6.92 -4.48
N LYS A 83 3.53 7.74 -5.34
CA LYS A 83 4.99 7.86 -5.45
C LYS A 83 5.68 8.24 -4.13
N PRO A 84 5.12 9.15 -3.28
CA PRO A 84 5.67 9.40 -1.96
C PRO A 84 5.76 8.15 -1.08
N LEU A 85 4.72 7.31 -1.04
CA LEU A 85 4.77 6.05 -0.29
C LEU A 85 5.82 5.10 -0.88
N GLN A 86 5.84 4.93 -2.21
CA GLN A 86 6.84 4.09 -2.89
C GLN A 86 8.27 4.51 -2.52
N ALA A 87 8.57 5.82 -2.54
CA ALA A 87 9.89 6.33 -2.22
C ALA A 87 10.31 6.02 -0.77
N ILE A 88 9.38 6.15 0.18
CA ILE A 88 9.65 5.82 1.60
C ILE A 88 9.91 4.33 1.77
N LEU A 89 9.08 3.47 1.19
CA LEU A 89 9.25 2.01 1.30
C LEU A 89 10.56 1.55 0.66
N SER A 90 10.96 2.15 -0.47
CA SER A 90 12.24 1.83 -1.13
C SER A 90 13.46 2.24 -0.28
N GLN A 91 13.33 3.32 0.52
CA GLN A 91 14.39 3.73 1.45
C GLN A 91 14.45 2.83 2.69
N LEU A 92 13.31 2.40 3.21
CA LEU A 92 13.23 1.56 4.41
C LEU A 92 13.53 0.08 4.13
N PHE A 93 13.21 -0.39 2.92
CA PHE A 93 13.39 -1.78 2.48
C PHE A 93 14.12 -1.84 1.13
N PRO A 94 15.42 -1.49 1.07
CA PRO A 94 16.15 -1.45 -0.21
C PRO A 94 16.10 -2.80 -0.95
N GLY A 95 15.68 -2.78 -2.22
CA GLY A 95 15.67 -3.94 -3.10
C GLY A 95 14.42 -4.82 -3.00
N TYR A 96 13.44 -4.49 -2.16
CA TYR A 96 12.17 -5.22 -2.05
C TYR A 96 11.35 -5.23 -3.35
N GLU A 97 11.63 -4.28 -4.24
CA GLU A 97 11.07 -4.16 -5.58
C GLU A 97 11.63 -5.18 -6.59
N SER A 98 12.69 -5.90 -6.25
CA SER A 98 13.39 -6.79 -7.19
C SER A 98 12.47 -7.93 -7.66
N GLY A 99 12.10 -7.91 -8.94
CA GLY A 99 11.28 -8.95 -9.58
C GLY A 99 9.76 -8.78 -9.40
N ARG A 100 9.30 -7.59 -8.98
CA ARG A 100 7.90 -7.26 -8.69
C ARG A 100 7.19 -6.50 -9.81
#